data_AF-A0A5J4W1R1-F1
#
_entry.id   AF-A0A5J4W1R1-F1
#
_cell.length_a   1.000
_cell.length_b   1.000
_cell.length_c   1.000
_cell.angle_alpha   90.00
_cell.angle_beta   90.00
_cell.angle_gamma   90.00
#
_symmetry.space_group_name_H-M   'P 1'
#
loop_
_entity.id
_entity.type
_entity.pdbx_description
1 polymer ?
#
loop_
_entity_poly.entity_id
_entity_poly.type
_entity_poly.pdbx_seq_one_letter_code
_entity_poly.pdbx_strand_id
1 'polypeptide(L)'
;YVSNQEFRCGQRIGAEVNMISRPRRLVFFVDDVEQKYQIINISEAIRFQYCIYQSNSSFTITKFERYSSSSAHGVTGSIALEGGKQWH
;
A
#
# COMPACT_ATOMS: atom_id res chain seq x y z
N TYR A 1 -5.26 19.47 -5.69
CA TYR A 1 -4.31 18.47 -5.16
C TYR A 1 -4.91 17.09 -5.38
N VAL A 2 -4.17 16.15 -5.97
CA VAL A 2 -4.67 14.78 -6.18
C VAL A 2 -4.01 13.89 -5.14
N SER A 3 -4.83 13.31 -4.26
CA SER A 3 -4.41 12.44 -3.16
C SER A 3 -4.83 11.00 -3.43
N ASN A 4 -4.44 10.09 -2.54
CA ASN A 4 -5.10 8.79 -2.44
C ASN A 4 -6.59 8.98 -2.15
N GLN A 5 -7.39 8.01 -2.55
CA GLN A 5 -8.79 8.00 -2.17
C GLN A 5 -8.94 7.65 -0.68
N GLU A 6 -9.92 8.29 -0.03
CA GLU A 6 -10.40 7.83 1.26
C GLU A 6 -11.04 6.45 1.10
N PHE A 7 -10.87 5.60 2.10
CA PHE A 7 -11.58 4.33 2.16
C PHE A 7 -12.71 4.37 3.18
N ARG A 8 -13.68 3.48 3.00
CA ARG A 8 -14.87 3.31 3.85
C ARG A 8 -14.96 1.87 4.33
N CYS A 9 -15.70 1.67 5.43
CA CYS A 9 -16.01 0.33 5.92
C CYS A 9 -16.65 -0.53 4.82
N GLY A 10 -16.23 -1.79 4.73
CA GLY A 10 -16.70 -2.73 3.72
C GLY A 10 -15.83 -2.78 2.45
N GLN A 11 -14.95 -1.80 2.22
CA GLN A 11 -14.01 -1.83 1.09
C GLN A 11 -12.81 -2.73 1.37
N ARG A 12 -12.20 -3.25 0.29
CA ARG A 12 -10.96 -4.01 0.36
C ARG A 12 -9.76 -3.08 0.25
N ILE A 13 -8.87 -3.14 1.23
CA ILE A 13 -7.57 -2.46 1.18
C ILE A 13 -6.49 -3.45 0.79
N GLY A 14 -5.71 -3.13 -0.24
CA GLY A 14 -4.57 -3.90 -0.69
C GLY A 14 -3.25 -3.20 -0.39
N ALA A 15 -2.22 -3.98 -0.06
CA ALA A 15 -0.84 -3.53 0.06
C ALA A 15 0.06 -4.53 -0.68
N GLU A 16 0.61 -4.12 -1.82
CA GLU A 16 1.55 -4.93 -2.59
C GLU A 16 2.97 -4.46 -2.34
N VAL A 17 3.84 -5.36 -1.90
CA VAL A 17 5.27 -5.12 -1.78
C VAL A 17 6.02 -5.80 -2.92
N ASN A 18 6.85 -5.05 -3.62
CA ASN A 18 7.83 -5.59 -4.55
C ASN A 18 9.22 -5.47 -3.93
N MET A 19 9.69 -6.58 -3.36
CA MET A 19 10.99 -6.69 -2.70
C MET A 19 12.15 -6.95 -3.67
N ILE A 20 11.83 -7.23 -4.94
CA ILE A 20 12.81 -7.54 -6.00
C ILE A 20 13.20 -6.27 -6.76
N SER A 21 12.26 -5.34 -6.97
CA SER A 21 12.50 -4.10 -7.70
C SER A 21 13.59 -3.24 -7.05
N ARG A 22 14.17 -2.35 -7.87
CA ARG A 22 15.13 -1.32 -7.45
C ARG A 22 14.63 0.03 -7.99
N PRO A 23 14.06 0.90 -7.13
CA PRO A 23 13.89 0.75 -5.67
C PRO A 23 12.87 -0.33 -5.29
N ARG A 24 13.00 -0.91 -4.08
CA ARG A 24 11.94 -1.75 -3.48
C ARG A 24 10.73 -0.86 -3.21
N ARG A 25 9.53 -1.35 -3.49
CA ARG A 25 8.32 -0.51 -3.44
C ARG A 25 7.16 -1.16 -2.69
N LEU A 26 6.31 -0.32 -2.11
CA LEU A 26 5.02 -0.65 -1.53
C LEU A 26 3.96 0.22 -2.21
N VAL A 27 2.95 -0.43 -2.79
CA VAL A 27 1.82 0.21 -3.47
C VAL A 27 0.52 -0.17 -2.77
N PHE A 28 -0.38 0.78 -2.64
CA PHE A 28 -1.68 0.59 -1.98
C PHE A 28 -2.81 0.52 -3.00
N PHE A 29 -3.88 -0.16 -2.60
CA PHE A 29 -5.10 -0.30 -3.40
C PHE A 29 -6.33 -0.10 -2.50
N VAL A 30 -7.40 0.46 -3.06
CA VAL A 30 -8.74 0.41 -2.44
C VAL A 30 -9.71 -0.09 -3.50
N ASP A 31 -10.41 -1.19 -3.21
CA ASP A 31 -11.23 -1.95 -4.17
C ASP A 31 -10.51 -2.18 -5.51
N ASP A 32 -9.27 -2.64 -5.43
CA ASP A 32 -8.37 -2.93 -6.57
C ASP A 32 -7.94 -1.73 -7.41
N VAL A 33 -8.33 -0.50 -7.02
CA VAL A 33 -7.85 0.72 -7.65
C VAL A 33 -6.50 1.09 -7.03
N GLU A 34 -5.45 1.13 -7.85
CA GLU A 34 -4.10 1.53 -7.45
C GLU A 34 -4.07 3.00 -6.98
N GLN A 35 -3.39 3.24 -5.86
CA GLN A 35 -3.27 4.54 -5.22
C GLN A 35 -2.04 5.33 -5.70
N LYS A 36 -2.12 6.66 -5.62
CA LYS A 36 -1.06 7.56 -6.15
C LYS A 36 0.19 7.57 -5.30
N TYR A 37 0.05 7.58 -3.98
CA TYR A 37 1.20 7.53 -3.09
C TYR A 37 1.71 6.10 -3.01
N GLN A 38 2.98 5.94 -3.36
CA GLN A 38 3.74 4.71 -3.17
C GLN A 38 4.92 4.98 -2.25
N ILE A 39 5.37 3.97 -1.53
CA ILE A 39 6.58 4.07 -0.71
C ILE A 39 7.70 3.33 -1.44
N ILE A 40 8.83 4.00 -1.63
CA ILE A 40 10.04 3.45 -2.26
C ILE A 40 11.16 3.30 -1.24
N ASN A 41 12.19 2.52 -1.59
CA ASN A 41 13.34 2.25 -0.73
C ASN A 41 12.97 1.59 0.62
N ILE A 42 11.92 0.77 0.62
CA ILE A 42 11.55 -0.02 1.80
C ILE A 42 12.67 -1.00 2.20
N SER A 43 12.79 -1.27 3.50
CA SER A 43 13.80 -2.15 4.09
C SER A 43 13.77 -3.58 3.53
N GLU A 44 14.87 -4.33 3.69
CA GLU A 44 14.99 -5.72 3.23
C GLU A 44 14.13 -6.70 4.02
N ALA A 45 13.87 -6.37 5.28
CA ALA A 45 12.95 -7.08 6.14
C ALA A 45 11.77 -6.16 6.48
N ILE A 46 10.57 -6.69 6.34
CA ILE A 46 9.33 -5.97 6.65
C ILE A 46 8.40 -6.83 7.50
N ARG A 47 7.47 -6.18 8.18
CA ARG A 47 6.32 -6.83 8.83
C ARG A 47 5.07 -6.04 8.43
N PHE A 48 3.99 -6.76 8.13
CA PHE A 48 2.69 -6.13 7.95
C PHE A 48 2.11 -5.85 9.34
N GLN A 49 1.77 -4.59 9.60
CA GLN A 49 1.14 -4.14 10.83
C GLN A 49 -0.14 -3.40 10.48
N TYR A 50 -1.13 -3.52 11.36
CA TYR A 50 -2.41 -2.83 11.27
C TYR A 50 -2.69 -2.14 12.60
N CYS A 51 -3.28 -0.96 12.53
CA CYS A 51 -3.69 -0.19 13.70
C CYS A 51 -5.20 -0.02 13.66
N ILE A 52 -5.90 -0.54 14.67
CA ILE A 52 -7.34 -0.34 14.86
C ILE A 52 -7.49 0.75 15.92
N TYR A 53 -7.99 1.92 15.50
CA TYR A 53 -8.14 3.07 16.39
C TYR A 53 -9.58 3.27 16.90
N GLN A 54 -10.58 2.99 16.07
CA GLN A 54 -11.99 3.21 16.43
C GLN A 54 -12.58 2.00 17.18
N SER A 55 -13.40 2.27 18.20
CA SER A 55 -14.12 1.23 18.95
C SER A 55 -15.00 0.39 18.04
N ASN A 56 -15.09 -0.92 18.34
CA ASN A 56 -15.85 -1.90 17.56
C ASN A 56 -15.43 -2.05 16.09
N SER A 57 -14.29 -1.49 15.70
CA SER A 57 -13.73 -1.72 14.37
C SER A 57 -13.00 -3.05 14.31
N SER A 58 -13.12 -3.71 13.16
CA SER A 58 -12.39 -4.93 12.84
C SER A 58 -12.11 -4.95 11.34
N PHE A 59 -11.22 -5.85 10.95
CA PHE A 59 -10.98 -6.17 9.55
C PHE A 59 -10.79 -7.68 9.44
N THR A 60 -10.90 -8.18 8.22
CA THR A 60 -10.64 -9.59 7.91
C THR A 60 -9.58 -9.65 6.84
N ILE A 61 -8.57 -10.50 7.03
CA ILE A 61 -7.58 -10.77 5.99
C ILE A 61 -8.25 -11.68 4.97
N THR A 62 -8.62 -11.12 3.82
CA THR A 62 -9.25 -11.89 2.72
C THR A 62 -8.23 -12.53 1.81
N LYS A 63 -6.98 -12.04 1.80
CA LYS A 63 -5.94 -12.45 0.87
C LYS A 63 -4.54 -12.19 1.44
N PHE A 64 -3.69 -13.21 1.42
CA PHE A 64 -2.27 -13.11 1.76
C PHE A 64 -1.48 -14.07 0.88
N GLU A 65 -0.93 -13.56 -0.22
CA GLU A 65 -0.29 -14.39 -1.23
C GLU A 65 0.94 -13.73 -1.83
N ARG A 66 1.72 -14.54 -2.54
CA ARG A 66 2.91 -14.11 -3.28
C ARG A 66 2.62 -14.22 -4.77
N TYR A 67 2.70 -13.09 -5.47
CA TYR A 67 2.61 -13.06 -6.92
C TYR A 67 3.98 -13.31 -7.57
N SER A 68 3.98 -13.89 -8.77
CA SER A 68 5.16 -14.06 -9.61
C SER A 68 5.60 -12.76 -10.29
N SER A 69 4.67 -11.81 -10.45
CA SER A 69 4.90 -10.48 -11.01
C SER A 69 4.03 -9.44 -10.30
N SER A 70 4.42 -8.17 -10.38
CA SER A 70 3.69 -7.06 -9.74
C SER A 70 2.31 -6.90 -10.40
N SER A 71 1.25 -6.72 -9.61
CA SER A 71 -0.04 -6.24 -10.12
C SER A 71 -0.11 -4.71 -10.20
N ALA A 72 0.80 -4.01 -9.51
CA ALA A 72 0.95 -2.57 -9.63
C ALA A 72 1.53 -2.17 -11.01
N HIS A 73 0.80 -1.33 -11.73
CA HIS A 73 1.15 -0.83 -13.06
C HIS A 73 1.67 0.61 -13.05
N GLY A 74 1.44 1.34 -11.95
CA GLY A 74 1.72 2.77 -11.87
C GLY A 74 0.52 3.59 -12.33
N VAL A 75 0.27 4.70 -11.65
CA VAL A 75 -0.81 5.64 -11.96
C VAL A 75 -0.27 7.01 -12.35
N THR A 76 -0.97 7.72 -13.25
CA THR A 76 -0.56 9.06 -13.69
C THR A 76 -0.50 10.04 -12.52
N GLY A 77 0.67 10.66 -12.36
CA GLY A 77 0.96 11.56 -11.25
C GLY A 77 1.17 10.81 -9.92
N SER A 78 1.68 9.58 -9.96
CA SER A 78 2.12 8.86 -8.77
C SER A 78 3.22 9.64 -8.05
N ILE A 79 3.18 9.63 -6.72
CA ILE A 79 4.16 10.29 -5.87
C ILE A 79 4.90 9.21 -5.10
N ALA A 80 6.23 9.16 -5.28
CA ALA A 80 7.10 8.22 -4.59
C ALA A 80 7.62 8.86 -3.29
N LEU A 81 7.29 8.22 -2.18
CA LEU A 81 7.67 8.64 -0.84
C LEU A 81 8.82 7.77 -0.33
N GLU A 82 9.86 8.39 0.19
CA GLU A 82 11.03 7.67 0.73
C GLU A 82 10.68 6.95 2.03
N GLY A 83 10.91 5.64 2.07
CA GLY A 83 10.75 4.82 3.26
C GLY A 83 11.64 5.31 4.41
N GLY A 84 11.09 5.29 5.62
CA GLY A 84 11.81 5.72 6.83
C GLY A 84 11.95 7.24 6.99
N LYS A 85 11.35 8.04 6.10
CA LYS A 85 11.26 9.50 6.25
C LYS A 85 9.87 9.92 6.71
N GLN A 86 9.80 11.10 7.33
CA GLN A 86 8.54 11.81 7.52
C GLN A 86 8.17 12.53 6.23
N TRP A 87 6.88 12.55 5.93
CA TRP A 87 6.31 13.23 4.77
C TRP A 87 5.39 14.35 5.27
N HIS A 88 5.43 15.51 4.62
CA HIS A 88 4.65 16.70 4.95
C HIS A 88 3.70 17.05 3.81
#